data_AF-A0A172TV20-F1
#
_entry.id   AF-A0A172TV20-F1
#
_cell.length_a   1.000
_cell.length_b   1.000
_cell.length_c   1.000
_cell.angle_alpha   90.00
_cell.angle_beta   90.00
_cell.angle_gamma   90.00
#
_symmetry.space_group_name_H-M   'P 1'
#
loop_
_entity.id
_entity.type
_entity.pdbx_description
1 polymer ?
#
loop_
_entity_poly.entity_id
_entity_poly.type
_entity_poly.pdbx_seq_one_letter_code
_entity_poly.pdbx_strand_id
1 'polypeptide(L)'
;MIPFSELRIGNYVLVNTIVRKIVMVSSIEDKKQFPSVGYYVGAHLQNIGCDSKYLQALPLTVNILEESGFSFDNYFKLWQKAKTATGTGMEMELDREFNVVDFMRRPLLKEVKSMHRLQNLYHALLDRELALEPVLAETY
;
A
#
# COMPACT_ATOMS: atom_id res chain seq x y z
N MET A 1 7.32 -3.52 13.15
CA MET A 1 7.34 -2.04 13.28
C MET A 1 7.73 -1.47 11.93
N ILE A 2 7.06 -0.42 11.44
CA ILE A 2 7.37 0.19 10.14
C ILE A 2 8.42 1.30 10.37
N PRO A 3 9.55 1.32 9.64
CA PRO A 3 10.47 2.44 9.70
C PRO A 3 9.77 3.74 9.26
N PHE A 4 9.93 4.82 10.01
CA PHE A 4 9.32 6.12 9.67
C PHE A 4 9.68 6.59 8.26
N SER A 5 10.92 6.32 7.82
CA SER A 5 11.40 6.65 6.47
C SER A 5 10.68 5.92 5.34
N GLU A 6 9.95 4.83 5.63
CA GLU A 6 9.12 4.12 4.66
C GLU A 6 7.67 4.64 4.63
N LEU A 7 7.28 5.56 5.51
CA LEU A 7 5.90 6.06 5.59
C LEU A 7 5.72 7.33 4.77
N ARG A 8 4.64 7.36 3.99
CA ARG A 8 4.25 8.48 3.14
C ARG A 8 2.77 8.80 3.30
N ILE A 9 2.41 10.05 3.07
CA ILE A 9 1.01 10.45 2.93
C ILE A 9 0.37 9.60 1.82
N GLY A 10 -0.82 9.06 2.07
CA GLY A 10 -1.51 8.15 1.17
C GLY A 10 -1.32 6.66 1.49
N ASN A 11 -0.31 6.28 2.28
CA ASN A 11 -0.12 4.87 2.65
C ASN A 11 -1.26 4.34 3.52
N TYR A 12 -1.62 3.08 3.32
CA TYR A 12 -2.53 2.34 4.19
C TYR A 12 -1.75 1.51 5.21
N VAL A 13 -2.15 1.64 6.47
CA VAL A 13 -1.54 0.96 7.63
C VAL A 13 -2.63 0.44 8.56
N LEU A 14 -2.28 -0.47 9.46
CA LEU A 14 -3.16 -0.91 10.53
C LEU A 14 -2.94 -0.04 11.77
N VAL A 15 -3.99 0.61 12.25
CA VAL A 15 -4.02 1.30 13.55
C VAL A 15 -5.07 0.62 14.42
N ASN A 16 -4.65 0.01 15.53
CA ASN A 16 -5.53 -0.81 16.39
C ASN A 16 -6.33 -1.83 15.55
N THR A 17 -5.63 -2.60 14.71
CA THR A 17 -6.21 -3.61 13.79
C THR A 17 -7.19 -3.09 12.72
N ILE A 18 -7.39 -1.78 12.61
CA ILE A 18 -8.25 -1.17 11.59
C ILE A 18 -7.38 -0.54 10.50
N VAL A 19 -7.72 -0.79 9.23
CA VAL A 19 -7.05 -0.17 8.09
C VAL A 19 -7.34 1.34 8.09
N ARG A 20 -6.28 2.13 8.05
CA ARG A 20 -6.34 3.59 8.01
C ARG A 20 -5.40 4.13 6.93
N LYS A 21 -5.84 5.19 6.25
CA LYS A 21 -5.02 5.96 5.33
C LYS A 21 -4.27 7.04 6.10
N ILE A 22 -2.96 7.12 5.88
CA ILE A 22 -2.12 8.20 6.41
C ILE A 22 -2.44 9.47 5.65
N VAL A 23 -2.75 10.54 6.38
CA VAL A 23 -3.04 11.87 5.80
C VAL A 23 -1.98 12.91 6.16
N MET A 24 -1.15 12.61 7.17
CA MET A 24 -0.08 13.48 7.63
C MET A 24 1.08 12.64 8.13
N VAL A 25 2.29 13.10 7.89
CA VAL A 25 3.53 12.54 8.44
C VAL A 25 4.26 13.68 9.11
N SER A 26 4.56 13.57 10.40
CA SER A 26 5.20 14.62 11.19
C SER A 26 6.50 14.11 11.79
N SER A 27 7.59 14.80 11.43
CA SER A 27 8.89 14.71 12.10
C SER A 27 9.18 16.09 12.67
N ILE A 28 9.08 16.26 13.98
CA ILE A 28 9.45 17.51 14.63
C ILE A 28 10.84 17.31 15.23
N GLU A 29 11.82 18.01 14.67
CA GLU A 29 13.22 17.96 15.15
C GLU A 29 13.40 18.69 16.50
N ASP A 30 12.48 19.59 16.85
CA ASP A 30 12.52 20.32 18.12
C ASP A 30 11.88 19.53 19.28
N LYS A 31 12.74 18.79 19.96
CA LYS A 31 12.66 18.37 21.38
C LYS A 31 11.47 17.47 21.79
N LYS A 32 11.79 16.18 21.94
CA LYS A 32 11.08 15.13 22.71
C LYS A 32 9.82 14.49 22.09
N GLN A 33 9.39 14.88 20.89
CA GLN A 33 8.30 14.17 20.20
C GLN A 33 8.87 13.13 19.23
N PHE A 34 8.46 11.88 19.40
CA PHE A 34 8.75 10.83 18.44
C PHE A 34 8.00 11.11 17.12
N PRO A 35 8.57 10.72 15.96
CA PRO A 35 7.90 10.87 14.68
C PRO A 35 6.51 10.22 14.74
N SER A 36 5.52 10.86 14.13
CA SER A 36 4.12 10.42 14.19
C SER A 36 3.43 10.50 12.84
N VAL A 37 2.36 9.74 12.71
CA VAL A 37 1.48 9.75 11.55
C VAL A 37 0.07 10.13 11.95
N GLY A 38 -0.56 10.96 11.12
CA GLY A 38 -1.94 11.40 11.27
C GLY A 38 -2.89 10.56 10.42
N TYR A 39 -4.05 10.23 10.97
CA TYR A 39 -5.14 9.54 10.30
C TYR A 39 -6.50 10.05 10.79
N TYR A 40 -7.54 9.94 9.97
CA TYR A 40 -8.89 10.34 10.34
C TYR A 40 -9.67 9.22 11.04
N VAL A 41 -10.45 9.62 12.05
CA VAL A 41 -11.54 8.82 12.64
C VAL A 41 -12.81 9.67 12.57
N GLY A 42 -13.68 9.35 11.61
CA GLY A 42 -14.78 10.24 11.25
C GLY A 42 -14.21 11.57 10.75
N ALA A 43 -14.64 12.68 11.36
CA ALA A 43 -14.15 14.04 11.04
C ALA A 43 -12.91 14.47 11.85
N HIS A 44 -12.45 13.66 12.80
CA HIS A 44 -11.37 14.05 13.72
C HIS A 44 -10.02 13.51 13.25
N LEU A 45 -9.02 14.39 13.15
CA LEU A 45 -7.63 14.01 12.93
C LEU A 45 -7.04 13.49 14.24
N GLN A 46 -6.53 12.26 14.21
CA GLN A 46 -5.77 11.65 15.30
C GLN A 46 -4.33 11.41 14.86
N ASN A 47 -3.40 11.40 15.81
CA ASN A 47 -2.00 11.10 15.57
C ASN A 47 -1.55 9.89 16.39
N ILE A 48 -0.65 9.11 15.84
CA ILE A 48 -0.02 7.98 16.52
C ILE A 48 1.50 8.01 16.29
N GLY A 49 2.27 7.78 17.36
CA GLY A 49 3.73 7.66 17.27
C GLY A 49 4.14 6.45 16.43
N CYS A 50 5.20 6.59 15.65
CA CYS A 50 5.70 5.52 14.77
C CYS A 50 6.32 4.34 15.54
N ASP A 51 6.70 4.57 16.78
CA ASP A 51 7.17 3.58 17.76
C ASP A 51 6.02 2.84 18.46
N SER A 52 4.77 3.26 18.25
CA SER A 52 3.60 2.63 18.85
C SER A 52 3.40 1.21 18.36
N LYS A 53 3.21 0.27 19.30
CA LYS A 53 2.82 -1.13 18.99
C LYS A 53 1.48 -1.26 18.26
N TYR A 54 0.65 -0.22 18.31
CA TYR A 54 -0.65 -0.17 17.68
C TYR A 54 -0.59 0.27 16.21
N LEU A 55 0.56 0.76 15.75
CA LEU A 55 0.83 1.04 14.34
C LEU A 55 1.55 -0.16 13.71
N GLN A 56 0.90 -0.80 12.75
CA GLN A 56 1.42 -2.00 12.09
C GLN A 56 1.31 -1.90 10.58
N ALA A 57 2.21 -2.59 9.89
CA ALA A 57 2.14 -2.72 8.43
C ALA A 57 0.86 -3.48 8.07
N LEU A 58 0.11 -2.99 7.10
CA LEU A 58 -0.97 -3.77 6.50
C LEU A 58 -0.33 -4.89 5.67
N PRO A 59 -0.45 -6.17 6.06
CA PRO A 59 0.12 -7.28 5.29
C PRO A 59 -0.51 -7.30 3.90
N LEU A 60 0.31 -7.59 2.90
CA LEU A 60 -0.18 -7.80 1.55
C LEU A 60 -0.79 -9.20 1.49
N THR A 61 -2.06 -9.28 1.14
CA THR A 61 -2.81 -10.52 0.95
C THR A 61 -3.51 -10.48 -0.41
N VAL A 62 -4.04 -11.62 -0.83
CA VAL A 62 -4.84 -11.73 -2.05
C VAL A 62 -5.98 -10.69 -2.06
N ASN A 63 -6.75 -10.60 -0.98
CA ASN A 63 -7.85 -9.66 -0.88
C ASN A 63 -7.38 -8.20 -1.00
N ILE A 64 -6.26 -7.84 -0.36
CA ILE A 64 -5.69 -6.48 -0.46
C ILE A 64 -5.24 -6.16 -1.89
N LEU A 65 -4.71 -7.13 -2.63
CA LEU A 65 -4.36 -6.96 -4.04
C LEU A 65 -5.59 -6.75 -4.92
N GLU A 66 -6.62 -7.56 -4.72
CA GLU A 66 -7.91 -7.44 -5.43
C GLU A 66 -8.58 -6.10 -5.14
N GLU A 67 -8.65 -5.68 -3.88
CA GLU A 67 -9.11 -4.34 -3.45
C GLU A 67 -8.25 -3.21 -4.03
N SER A 68 -6.98 -3.48 -4.33
CA SER A 68 -6.08 -2.53 -5.01
C SER A 68 -6.23 -2.54 -6.53
N GLY A 69 -7.16 -3.33 -7.07
CA GLY A 69 -7.43 -3.47 -8.50
C GLY A 69 -6.43 -4.33 -9.26
N PHE A 70 -5.74 -5.26 -8.58
CA PHE A 70 -5.01 -6.33 -9.23
C PHE A 70 -5.92 -7.52 -9.50
N SER A 71 -5.66 -8.25 -10.58
CA SER A 71 -6.32 -9.50 -10.91
C SER A 71 -5.28 -10.58 -11.16
N PHE A 72 -5.60 -11.83 -10.79
CA PHE A 72 -4.67 -12.94 -11.01
C PHE A 72 -4.89 -13.59 -12.38
N ASP A 73 -3.86 -13.56 -13.22
CA ASP A 73 -3.84 -14.28 -14.48
C ASP A 73 -3.43 -15.75 -14.25
N ASN A 74 -4.35 -16.66 -14.54
CA ASN A 74 -4.15 -18.09 -14.34
C ASN A 74 -3.20 -18.75 -15.35
N TYR A 75 -2.96 -18.16 -16.51
CA TYR A 75 -2.08 -18.71 -17.53
C TYR A 75 -0.62 -18.35 -17.24
N PHE A 76 -0.35 -17.07 -17.01
CA PHE A 76 0.97 -16.53 -16.68
C PHE A 76 1.34 -16.68 -15.21
N LYS A 77 0.34 -16.89 -14.34
CA LYS A 77 0.50 -17.09 -12.91
C LYS A 77 1.03 -15.85 -12.19
N LEU A 78 0.52 -14.69 -12.59
CA LEU A 78 0.93 -13.36 -12.12
C LEU A 78 -0.29 -12.57 -11.66
N TRP A 79 -0.10 -11.70 -10.66
CA TRP A 79 -1.02 -10.62 -10.34
C TRP A 79 -0.74 -9.44 -11.25
N GLN A 80 -1.77 -8.90 -11.90
CA GLN A 80 -1.64 -7.83 -12.89
C GLN A 80 -2.62 -6.70 -12.58
N LYS A 81 -2.11 -5.47 -12.60
CA LYS A 81 -2.94 -4.26 -12.60
C LYS A 81 -2.96 -3.67 -13.99
N ALA A 82 -4.13 -3.65 -14.63
CA ALA A 82 -4.30 -3.12 -15.97
C ALA A 82 -4.25 -1.58 -15.98
N LYS A 83 -3.84 -1.00 -17.10
CA LYS A 83 -3.91 0.45 -17.31
C LYS A 83 -5.37 0.91 -17.31
N THR A 84 -5.62 2.01 -16.60
CA THR A 84 -6.94 2.66 -16.54
C THR A 84 -7.30 3.42 -17.83
N ALA A 85 -6.31 3.72 -18.68
CA ALA A 85 -6.54 4.37 -19.98
C ALA A 85 -6.70 3.34 -21.11
N THR A 86 -7.52 3.68 -22.11
CA THR A 86 -7.82 2.87 -23.30
C THR A 86 -6.56 2.30 -23.97
N GLY A 87 -6.25 1.05 -23.65
CA GLY A 87 -5.11 0.29 -24.18
C GLY A 87 -4.95 -1.05 -23.46
N THR A 88 -4.28 -2.01 -24.10
CA THR A 88 -4.07 -3.39 -23.61
C THR A 88 -2.83 -3.54 -22.71
N GLY A 89 -2.41 -2.48 -22.02
CA GLY A 89 -1.16 -2.48 -21.26
C GLY A 89 -1.34 -2.78 -19.77
N MET A 90 -0.37 -3.46 -19.17
CA MET A 90 -0.26 -3.63 -17.72
C MET A 90 0.53 -2.47 -17.11
N GLU A 91 0.11 -2.01 -15.93
CA GLU A 91 0.79 -1.00 -15.11
C GLU A 91 1.87 -1.63 -14.23
N MET A 92 1.54 -2.77 -13.64
CA MET A 92 2.42 -3.49 -12.73
C MET A 92 2.04 -4.97 -12.70
N GLU A 93 3.07 -5.81 -12.56
CA GLU A 93 2.92 -7.25 -12.42
C GLU A 93 3.63 -7.72 -11.14
N LEU A 94 3.02 -8.67 -10.44
CA LEU A 94 3.62 -9.39 -9.32
C LEU A 94 3.54 -10.89 -9.55
N ASP A 95 4.51 -11.63 -9.03
CA ASP A 95 4.44 -13.09 -8.99
C ASP A 95 3.49 -13.62 -7.90
N ARG A 96 3.42 -14.95 -7.76
CA ARG A 96 2.59 -15.60 -6.74
C ARG A 96 2.99 -15.29 -5.30
N GLU A 97 4.24 -14.88 -5.08
CA GLU A 97 4.80 -14.53 -3.78
C GLU A 97 4.75 -13.01 -3.54
N PHE A 98 4.05 -12.29 -4.41
CA PHE A 98 3.92 -10.83 -4.40
C PHE A 98 5.25 -10.08 -4.61
N ASN A 99 6.22 -10.70 -5.29
CA ASN A 99 7.40 -9.97 -5.76
C ASN A 99 7.03 -9.19 -7.01
N VAL A 100 7.42 -7.92 -7.08
CA VAL A 100 7.21 -7.12 -8.30
C VAL A 100 8.20 -7.56 -9.36
N VAL A 101 7.70 -7.87 -10.56
CA VAL A 101 8.49 -8.39 -11.67
C VAL A 101 8.53 -7.41 -12.85
N ASP A 102 9.63 -7.41 -13.59
CA ASP A 102 9.74 -6.70 -14.87
C ASP A 102 9.17 -7.51 -16.05
N PHE A 103 9.18 -6.95 -17.26
CA PHE A 103 8.76 -7.62 -18.49
C PHE A 103 9.53 -8.93 -18.79
N MET A 104 10.76 -9.07 -18.26
CA MET A 104 11.58 -10.27 -18.37
C MET A 104 11.37 -11.23 -17.18
N ARG A 105 10.36 -10.97 -16.33
CA ARG A 105 10.03 -11.68 -15.10
C ARG A 105 11.15 -11.70 -14.06
N ARG A 106 12.03 -10.70 -14.10
CA ARG A 106 13.06 -10.53 -13.09
C ARG A 106 12.46 -9.76 -11.92
N PRO A 107 12.68 -10.21 -10.67
CA PRO A 107 12.18 -9.49 -9.52
C PRO A 107 12.89 -8.14 -9.38
N LEU A 108 12.14 -7.05 -9.50
CA LEU A 108 12.62 -5.68 -9.30
C LEU A 108 12.78 -5.36 -7.81
N LEU A 109 11.86 -5.87 -6.99
CA LEU A 109 11.92 -5.78 -5.55
C LEU A 109 11.42 -7.09 -4.96
N LYS A 110 12.27 -7.73 -4.14
CA LYS A 110 11.93 -8.98 -3.45
C LYS A 110 11.16 -8.68 -2.17
N GLU A 111 10.20 -9.54 -1.85
CA GLU A 111 9.42 -9.58 -0.61
C GLU A 111 8.62 -8.30 -0.30
N VAL A 112 7.77 -7.87 -1.23
CA VAL A 112 6.77 -6.82 -0.95
C VAL A 112 5.64 -7.41 -0.11
N LYS A 113 5.93 -7.66 1.18
CA LYS A 113 5.03 -8.32 2.13
C LYS A 113 4.00 -7.36 2.74
N SER A 114 4.06 -6.07 2.44
CA SER A 114 3.19 -5.06 3.02
C SER A 114 2.69 -4.04 2.01
N MET A 115 1.47 -3.55 2.23
CA MET A 115 0.80 -2.62 1.34
C MET A 115 1.58 -1.31 1.19
N HIS A 116 2.10 -0.74 2.27
CA HIS A 116 2.85 0.54 2.19
C HIS A 116 4.06 0.45 1.26
N ARG A 117 4.75 -0.70 1.24
CA ARG A 117 5.89 -0.94 0.33
C ARG A 117 5.44 -1.02 -1.12
N LEU A 118 4.33 -1.72 -1.38
CA LEU A 118 3.75 -1.79 -2.72
C LEU A 118 3.32 -0.41 -3.21
N GLN A 119 2.67 0.38 -2.36
CA GLN A 119 2.24 1.75 -2.69
C GLN A 119 3.42 2.67 -3.01
N ASN A 120 4.49 2.61 -2.21
CA ASN A 120 5.68 3.43 -2.44
C ASN A 120 6.40 3.03 -3.73
N LEU A 121 6.49 1.73 -4.03
CA LEU A 121 7.06 1.25 -5.28
C LEU A 121 6.21 1.66 -6.48
N TYR A 122 4.89 1.50 -6.38
CA TYR A 122 3.95 1.92 -7.41
C TYR A 122 4.06 3.41 -7.71
N HIS A 123 4.14 4.25 -6.67
CA HIS A 123 4.38 5.68 -6.83
C HIS A 123 5.75 5.98 -7.45
N ALA A 124 6.81 5.31 -7.01
CA ALA A 124 8.14 5.53 -7.55
C ALA A 124 8.24 5.18 -9.06
N LEU A 125 7.47 4.19 -9.52
CA LEU A 125 7.46 3.74 -10.92
C LEU A 125 6.52 4.53 -11.82
N LEU A 126 5.37 4.96 -11.29
CA LEU A 126 4.25 5.47 -12.10
C LEU A 126 3.77 6.87 -11.70
N ASP A 127 4.39 7.48 -10.68
CA ASP A 127 4.06 8.80 -10.12
C ASP A 127 2.56 8.95 -9.77
N ARG A 128 1.97 7.86 -9.27
CA ARG A 128 0.55 7.75 -8.93
C ARG A 128 0.35 7.02 -7.60
N GLU A 129 -0.74 7.30 -6.91
CA GLU A 129 -1.12 6.58 -5.69
C GLU A 129 -1.85 5.28 -6.01
N LEU A 130 -1.42 4.21 -5.35
CA LEU A 130 -2.19 2.95 -5.34
C LEU A 130 -3.21 3.03 -4.20
N ALA A 131 -4.49 3.12 -4.57
CA ALA A 131 -5.61 3.13 -3.64
C ALA A 131 -6.05 1.70 -3.29
N LEU A 132 -6.58 1.53 -2.07
CA LEU A 132 -7.49 0.44 -1.76
C LEU A 132 -8.90 0.93 -2.07
N GLU A 133 -9.53 0.31 -3.06
CA GLU A 133 -10.97 0.42 -3.26
C GLU A 133 -11.61 -0.69 -2.42
N PRO A 134 -12.61 -0.41 -1.59
CA PRO A 134 -13.43 -1.50 -1.07
C PRO A 134 -14.00 -2.22 -2.30
N VAL A 135 -13.87 -3.55 -2.37
CA VAL A 135 -14.69 -4.33 -3.31
C VAL A 135 -16.12 -3.89 -3.01
N LEU A 136 -16.72 -3.14 -3.94
CA LEU A 136 -18.13 -2.84 -3.89
C LEU A 136 -18.78 -4.22 -3.90
N ALA A 137 -19.22 -4.68 -2.74
CA ALA A 137 -20.07 -5.85 -2.64
C ALA A 137 -21.23 -5.52 -3.57
N GLU A 138 -21.29 -6.20 -4.72
CA GLU A 138 -22.43 -6.11 -5.60
C GLU A 138 -23.65 -6.41 -4.74
N THR A 139 -24.44 -5.37 -4.50
CA THR A 139 -25.79 -5.48 -3.96
C THR A 139 -26.56 -6.36 -4.92
N TYR A 140 -26.73 -7.64 -4.56
CA TYR A 140 -27.71 -8.56 -5.13
C TYR A 140 -29.07 -8.33 -4.48
#